data_AF-A0A929ZK05-F1
#
_entry.id   AF-A0A929ZK05-F1
#
_cell.length_a   1.000
_cell.length_b   1.000
_cell.length_c   1.000
_cell.angle_alpha   90.00
_cell.angle_beta   90.00
_cell.angle_gamma   90.00
#
_symmetry.space_group_name_H-M   'P 1'
#
loop_
_entity.id
_entity.type
_entity.pdbx_description
1 polymer ?
#
loop_
_entity_poly.entity_id
_entity_poly.type
_entity_poly.pdbx_seq_one_letter_code
_entity_poly.pdbx_strand_id
1 'polypeptide(L)'
;PFMIPIIVTSISRDVPSFISYEVFLSYLGIGLTEKEVSLGRLISSNSAYMTSAPYLFWIPVAVAAVISISLYIVGQTLADASDPKTHM
;
A
#
# COMPACT_ATOMS: atom_id res chain seq x y z
N PRO A 1 4.59 29.38 7.07
CA PRO A 1 5.70 28.48 7.45
C PRO A 1 5.31 27.18 8.21
N PHE A 2 4.02 26.85 8.39
CA PHE A 2 3.55 25.61 9.05
C PHE A 2 2.88 24.59 8.10
N MET A 3 2.92 24.80 6.79
CA MET A 3 2.22 23.91 5.84
C MET A 3 3.00 22.64 5.49
N ILE A 4 4.34 22.68 5.53
CA ILE A 4 5.18 21.53 5.14
C ILE A 4 4.92 20.30 6.04
N PRO A 5 4.87 20.40 7.38
CA PRO A 5 4.59 19.25 8.24
C PRO A 5 3.20 18.66 8.00
N ILE A 6 2.19 19.52 7.78
CA ILE A 6 0.81 19.10 7.47
C ILE A 6 0.74 18.36 6.14
N ILE A 7 1.41 18.86 5.10
CA ILE A 7 1.43 18.22 3.79
C ILE A 7 2.15 16.87 3.85
N VAL A 8 3.30 16.80 4.53
CA VAL A 8 4.07 15.55 4.70
C VAL A 8 3.25 14.51 5.48
N THR A 9 2.54 14.93 6.52
CA THR A 9 1.67 14.04 7.32
C THR A 9 0.48 13.53 6.52
N SER A 10 -0.15 14.39 5.71
CA SER A 10 -1.28 13.98 4.87
C SER A 10 -0.86 12.99 3.79
N ILE A 11 0.19 13.30 3.02
CA ILE A 11 0.70 12.42 1.96
C ILE A 11 1.14 11.08 2.55
N SER A 12 1.75 11.08 3.73
CA SER A 12 2.19 9.85 4.42
C SER A 12 1.04 8.89 4.78
N ARG A 13 -0.18 9.39 5.00
CA ARG A 13 -1.37 8.53 5.20
C ARG A 13 -2.05 8.16 3.89
N ASP A 14 -2.00 9.06 2.91
CA ASP A 14 -2.66 8.86 1.63
C ASP A 14 -1.92 7.80 0.78
N VAL A 15 -0.58 7.76 0.82
CA VAL A 15 0.22 6.79 0.03
C VAL A 15 -0.15 5.33 0.33
N PRO A 16 -0.17 4.86 1.59
CA PRO A 16 -0.64 3.51 1.91
C PRO A 16 -2.09 3.26 1.48
N SER A 17 -2.95 4.28 1.61
CA SER A 17 -4.36 4.18 1.23
C SER A 17 -4.53 4.01 -0.28
N PHE A 18 -3.75 4.73 -1.09
CA PHE A 18 -3.76 4.58 -2.55
C PHE A 18 -3.28 3.21 -3.01
N ILE A 19 -2.24 2.66 -2.39
CA ILE A 19 -1.74 1.31 -2.69
C ILE A 19 -2.81 0.27 -2.39
N SER A 20 -3.49 0.39 -1.24
CA SER A 20 -4.59 -0.50 -0.88
C SER A 20 -5.75 -0.41 -1.89
N TYR A 21 -6.08 0.80 -2.34
CA TYR A 21 -7.09 1.04 -3.37
C TYR A 21 -6.70 0.43 -4.72
N GLU A 22 -5.45 0.58 -5.16
CA GLU A 22 -4.94 0.00 -6.40
C GLU A 22 -5.00 -1.53 -6.37
N VAL A 23 -4.59 -2.14 -5.25
CA VAL A 23 -4.67 -3.58 -5.03
C VAL A 23 -6.13 -4.05 -5.06
N PHE A 24 -7.03 -3.32 -4.42
CA PHE A 24 -8.46 -3.65 -4.39
C PHE A 24 -9.12 -3.55 -5.78
N LEU A 25 -8.87 -2.46 -6.50
CA LEU A 25 -9.39 -2.25 -7.85
C LEU A 25 -8.79 -3.26 -8.85
N SER A 26 -7.47 -3.50 -8.78
CA SER A 26 -6.79 -4.53 -9.58
C SER A 26 -7.28 -5.95 -9.25
N TYR A 27 -7.67 -6.22 -8.00
CA TYR A 27 -8.27 -7.49 -7.61
C TYR A 27 -9.62 -7.73 -8.29
N LEU A 28 -10.45 -6.68 -8.36
CA LEU A 28 -11.73 -6.68 -9.09
C LEU A 28 -11.56 -6.72 -10.61
N GLY A 29 -10.33 -6.64 -11.13
CA GLY A 29 -10.05 -6.62 -12.56
C GLY A 29 -10.28 -5.25 -13.22
N ILE A 30 -10.47 -4.20 -12.42
CA ILE A 30 -10.75 -2.83 -12.87
C ILE A 30 -9.49 -2.01 -12.59
N GLY A 31 -8.61 -1.82 -13.57
CA GLY A 31 -7.32 -1.18 -13.30
C GLY A 31 -6.32 -1.26 -14.43
N LEU A 32 -5.03 -1.36 -14.08
CA LEU A 32 -3.90 -1.47 -15.00
C LEU A 32 -4.11 -2.58 -16.04
N THR A 33 -3.59 -2.36 -17.25
CA THR A 33 -3.72 -3.29 -18.39
C THR A 33 -3.22 -4.69 -17.99
N GLU A 34 -3.81 -5.75 -18.55
CA GLU A 34 -3.49 -7.15 -18.22
C GLU A 34 -2.01 -7.54 -18.36
N LYS A 35 -1.25 -6.71 -19.09
CA LYS A 35 0.17 -6.85 -19.36
C LYS A 35 1.06 -6.36 -18.22
N GLU A 36 0.54 -5.54 -17.30
CA GLU A 36 1.27 -5.01 -16.16
C GLU A 36 1.01 -5.86 -14.91
N VAL A 37 2.08 -6.37 -14.31
CA VAL A 37 2.00 -7.19 -13.10
C VAL A 37 1.81 -6.27 -11.89
N SER A 38 0.58 -6.20 -11.37
CA SER A 38 0.27 -5.51 -10.10
C SER A 38 0.01 -6.51 -8.97
N LEU A 39 0.19 -6.07 -7.71
CA LEU A 39 -0.05 -6.90 -6.52
C LEU A 39 -1.51 -7.40 -6.48
N GLY A 40 -2.49 -6.55 -6.80
CA GLY A 40 -3.89 -6.97 -6.85
C GLY A 40 -4.21 -7.94 -7.99
N ARG A 41 -3.54 -7.81 -9.14
CA ARG A 41 -3.66 -8.74 -10.26
C ARG A 41 -3.11 -10.13 -9.91
N LEU A 42 -1.97 -10.18 -9.20
CA LEU A 42 -1.43 -11.43 -8.67
C LEU A 42 -2.41 -12.09 -7.71
N ILE A 43 -3.04 -11.34 -6.82
CA ILE A 43 -4.05 -11.87 -5.90
C ILE A 43 -5.27 -12.40 -6.68
N SER A 44 -5.74 -11.66 -7.69
CA SER A 44 -6.89 -12.04 -8.53
C SER A 44 -6.63 -13.34 -9.31
N SER A 45 -5.48 -13.43 -10.00
CA SER A 45 -5.10 -14.62 -10.78
C SER A 45 -4.87 -15.85 -9.91
N ASN A 46 -4.47 -15.67 -8.65
CA ASN A 46 -4.23 -16.75 -7.71
C ASN A 46 -5.46 -17.12 -6.86
N SER A 47 -6.55 -16.34 -6.92
CA SER A 47 -7.81 -16.63 -6.23
C SER A 47 -8.45 -17.94 -6.72
N ALA A 48 -8.34 -18.23 -8.02
CA ALA A 48 -8.79 -19.51 -8.59
C ALA A 48 -7.99 -20.73 -8.09
N TYR A 49 -6.75 -20.52 -7.64
CA TYR A 49 -5.89 -21.58 -7.09
C TYR A 49 -5.99 -21.70 -5.56
N MET A 50 -6.89 -20.96 -4.91
CA MET A 50 -7.04 -20.99 -3.45
C MET A 50 -7.34 -22.39 -2.90
N THR A 51 -8.04 -23.23 -3.67
CA THR A 51 -8.37 -24.62 -3.28
C THR A 51 -7.25 -25.62 -3.62
N SER A 52 -6.41 -25.34 -4.62
CA SER A 52 -5.36 -26.27 -5.08
C SER A 52 -3.97 -25.94 -4.53
N ALA A 53 -3.64 -24.66 -4.36
CA ALA A 53 -2.34 -24.16 -3.95
C ALA A 53 -2.49 -22.85 -3.16
N PRO A 54 -2.96 -22.89 -1.90
CA PRO A 54 -3.25 -21.69 -1.10
C PRO A 54 -2.04 -20.78 -0.89
N TYR A 55 -0.82 -21.32 -0.92
CA TYR A 55 0.41 -20.54 -0.76
C TYR A 55 0.62 -19.51 -1.89
N LEU A 56 0.17 -19.77 -3.12
CA LEU A 56 0.26 -18.80 -4.22
C LEU A 56 -0.61 -17.56 -3.98
N PHE A 57 -1.68 -17.69 -3.21
CA PHE A 57 -2.55 -16.58 -2.85
C PHE A 57 -2.02 -15.81 -1.64
N TRP A 58 -1.58 -16.51 -0.59
CA TRP A 58 -1.15 -15.86 0.66
C TRP A 58 0.16 -15.08 0.54
N ILE A 59 1.10 -15.52 -0.31
CA ILE A 59 2.37 -14.81 -0.52
C ILE A 59 2.16 -13.37 -1.03
N PRO A 60 1.47 -13.13 -2.17
CA PRO A 60 1.27 -11.76 -2.67
C PRO A 60 0.43 -10.90 -1.72
N VAL A 61 -0.53 -11.50 -1.00
CA VAL A 61 -1.31 -10.79 0.05
C VAL A 61 -0.41 -10.34 1.19
N ALA A 62 0.45 -11.23 1.72
CA ALA A 62 1.37 -10.91 2.79
C ALA A 62 2.38 -9.83 2.38
N VAL A 63 2.92 -9.91 1.16
CA VAL A 63 3.83 -8.90 0.62
C VAL A 63 3.14 -7.54 0.50
N ALA A 64 1.92 -7.49 -0.04
CA ALA A 64 1.14 -6.24 -0.13
C ALA A 64 0.86 -5.63 1.26
N ALA A 65 0.53 -6.47 2.24
CA ALA A 65 0.31 -6.04 3.61
C ALA A 65 1.59 -5.47 4.24
N VAL A 66 2.72 -6.17 4.10
CA VAL A 66 4.03 -5.72 4.62
C VAL A 66 4.43 -4.39 4.00
N ILE A 67 4.32 -4.24 2.67
CA ILE A 67 4.64 -2.98 1.98
C ILE A 67 3.75 -1.83 2.49
N SER A 68 2.44 -2.08 2.60
CA SER A 68 1.49 -1.06 3.07
C SER A 68 1.80 -0.61 4.50
N ILE A 69 2.10 -1.56 5.39
CA ILE A 69 2.47 -1.29 6.79
C ILE A 69 3.82 -0.56 6.87
N SER A 70 4.83 -1.00 6.12
CA SER A 70 6.14 -0.36 6.09
C SER A 70 6.05 1.09 5.61
N LEU A 71 5.30 1.36 4.54
CA LEU A 71 5.10 2.72 4.03
C LEU A 71 4.30 3.59 4.99
N TYR A 72 3.31 3.02 5.68
CA TYR A 72 2.57 3.74 6.71
C TYR A 72 3.49 4.16 7.86
N ILE A 73 4.32 3.26 8.36
CA ILE A 73 5.28 3.56 9.45
C ILE A 73 6.32 4.59 8.99
N VAL A 74 6.91 4.41 7.81
CA VAL A 74 7.89 5.35 7.26
C VAL A 74 7.27 6.74 7.04
N GLY A 75 6.03 6.79 6.57
CA GLY A 75 5.31 8.04 6.43
C GLY A 75 5.06 8.72 7.77
N GLN A 76 4.64 7.96 8.79
CA GLN A 76 4.50 8.50 10.15
C GLN A 76 5.82 9.01 10.72
N THR A 77 6.92 8.27 10.55
CA THR A 77 8.22 8.69 11.08
C THR A 77 8.78 9.91 10.34
N LEU A 78 8.53 10.02 9.03
CA LEU A 78 8.90 11.20 8.24
C LEU A 78 8.05 12.42 8.62
N ALA A 79 6.77 12.21 8.91
CA ALA A 79 5.87 13.24 9.41
C ALA A 79 6.31 13.76 10.78
N ASP A 80 6.63 12.85 11.71
CA ASP A 80 7.16 13.20 13.04
C ASP A 80 8.53 13.90 12.94
N ALA A 81 9.42 13.46 12.04
CA ALA A 81 10.71 14.12 11.80
C ALA A 81 10.56 15.50 11.14
N SER A 82 9.46 15.73 10.41
CA SER A 82 9.15 17.01 9.77
C SER A 82 8.38 17.96 10.69
N ASP A 83 7.87 17.49 11.84
CA ASP A 83 7.19 18.34 12.82
C ASP A 83 8.22 19.13 13.67
N PRO A 84 8.24 20.47 13.62
CA PRO A 84 9.25 21.28 14.32
C PRO A 84 9.05 21.31 15.85
N LYS A 85 7.98 20.72 16.41
CA LYS A 85 7.68 20.84 17.85
C LYS A 85 8.49 19.93 18.75
N THR A 86 9.30 19.01 18.21
CA THR A 86 10.21 18.17 19.03
C THR A 86 11.42 18.96 19.57
N HIS A 87 11.58 20.23 19.19
CA HIS A 87 12.68 21.10 19.63
C HIS A 87 12.23 22.34 20.44
N MET A 88 11.08 22.30 21.13
CA MET A 88 10.70 23.34 22.12
C MET A 88 10.36 22.76 23.49
#